data_AF-A0A4Y2CP06-F1
#
_entry.id   AF-A0A4Y2CP06-F1
#
_cell.length_a   1.000
_cell.length_b   1.000
_cell.length_c   1.000
_cell.angle_alpha   90.00
_cell.angle_beta   90.00
_cell.angle_gamma   90.00
#
_symmetry.space_group_name_H-M   'P 1'
#
loop_
_entity.id
_entity.type
_entity.pdbx_description
1 polymer ?
#
loop_
_entity_poly.entity_id
_entity_poly.type
_entity_poly.pdbx_seq_one_letter_code
_entity_poly.pdbx_strand_id
1 'polypeptide(L)' 'ITSTADFYKWTRNTLIPELIVGKWYNGDQPFGLRGFLNDRVNRIMGYGILRQVRIKE' A
#
# COMPACT_ATOMS: atom_id res chain seq x y z
N ILE A 1 6.76 4.68 -14.25
CA ILE A 1 7.76 3.79 -13.65
C ILE A 1 8.68 3.36 -14.79
N THR A 2 9.92 3.84 -14.80
CA THR A 2 10.85 3.66 -15.94
C THR A 2 12.05 2.77 -15.58
N SER A 3 12.41 2.71 -14.31
CA SER A 3 13.47 1.86 -13.77
C SER A 3 12.98 0.98 -12.62
N THR A 4 13.78 0.00 -12.23
CA THR A 4 13.55 -0.81 -11.02
C THR A 4 13.55 0.06 -9.76
N ALA A 5 14.43 1.06 -9.69
CA ALA A 5 14.44 2.03 -8.60
C ALA A 5 13.13 2.82 -8.52
N ASP A 6 12.58 3.23 -9.66
CA ASP A 6 11.29 3.93 -9.70
C ASP A 6 10.14 3.04 -9.22
N PHE A 7 10.18 1.75 -9.55
CA PHE A 7 9.18 0.78 -9.08
C PHE A 7 9.18 0.70 -7.55
N TYR A 8 10.36 0.54 -6.95
CA TYR A 8 10.49 0.47 -5.50
C TYR A 8 10.14 1.81 -4.82
N LYS A 9 10.48 2.95 -5.45
CA LYS A 9 10.11 4.28 -4.96
C LYS A 9 8.60 4.46 -4.97
N TRP A 10 7.94 4.12 -6.08
CA TRP A 10 6.48 4.21 -6.20
C TRP A 10 5.76 3.26 -5.24
N THR A 11 6.26 2.03 -5.09
CA THR A 11 5.67 1.04 -4.17
C THR A 11 5.66 1.57 -2.73
N ARG A 12 6.76 2.15 -2.27
CA ARG A 12 6.87 2.67 -0.89
C ARG A 12 6.09 3.96 -0.67
N ASN A 13 6.10 4.86 -1.66
CA ASN A 13 5.59 6.22 -1.47
C ASN A 13 4.14 6.40 -1.91
N THR A 14 3.60 5.47 -2.70
CA THR A 14 2.24 5.57 -3.26
C THR A 14 1.44 4.32 -2.94
N LEU A 15 1.91 3.13 -3.33
CA LEU A 15 1.10 1.93 -3.17
C LEU A 15 0.78 1.62 -1.70
N ILE A 16 1.79 1.54 -0.82
CA ILE A 16 1.59 1.19 0.59
C ILE A 16 0.72 2.23 1.34
N PRO A 17 0.96 3.54 1.22
CA PRO A 17 0.14 4.56 1.90
C PRO A 17 -1.33 4.56 1.47
N GLU A 18 -1.63 4.18 0.24
CA GLU A 18 -3.03 4.14 -0.25
C GLU A 18 -3.73 2.81 0.09
N LEU A 19 -2.98 1.71 0.16
CA LEU A 19 -3.52 0.39 0.46
C LEU A 19 -3.92 0.21 1.93
N ILE A 20 -3.28 0.92 2.85
CA ILE A 20 -3.53 0.78 4.28
C ILE A 20 -3.96 2.13 4.82
N VAL A 21 -5.02 2.16 5.62
CA VAL A 21 -5.48 3.41 6.23
C VAL A 21 -4.34 4.12 7.00
N GLY A 22 -4.06 5.35 6.59
CA GLY A 22 -3.10 6.22 7.26
C GLY A 22 -3.71 6.99 8.43
N LYS A 23 -2.90 7.86 9.05
CA LYS A 23 -3.42 8.83 10.02
C LYS A 23 -4.50 9.72 9.38
N TRP A 24 -5.36 10.26 10.22
CA TRP A 24 -6.26 11.33 9.81
C TRP A 24 -5.48 12.59 9.45
N TYR A 25 -6.17 13.54 8.79
CA TYR A 25 -5.60 14.85 8.45
C TYR A 25 -5.09 15.61 9.69
N ASN A 26 -5.63 15.32 10.87
CA ASN A 26 -5.24 15.90 12.15
C ASN A 26 -4.14 15.10 12.88
N GLY A 27 -3.61 14.05 12.26
CA GLY A 27 -2.56 13.20 12.84
C GLY A 27 -3.05 12.08 13.75
N ASP A 28 -4.36 11.99 14.01
CA ASP A 28 -4.94 10.95 14.87
C ASP A 28 -4.97 9.59 14.17
N GLN A 29 -4.93 8.52 14.97
CA GLN A 29 -5.07 7.17 14.46
C GLN A 29 -6.56 6.86 14.18
N PRO A 30 -6.89 6.27 13.01
CA PRO A 30 -8.25 5.87 12.70
C PRO A 30 -8.62 4.56 13.42
N PHE A 31 -9.14 4.69 14.64
CA PHE A 31 -9.63 3.57 15.44
C PHE A 31 -10.77 2.83 14.71
N GLY A 32 -10.71 1.49 14.69
CA GLY A 32 -11.70 0.64 14.03
C GLY A 32 -11.56 0.49 12.50
N LEU A 33 -10.71 1.30 11.85
CA LEU A 33 -10.60 1.31 10.38
C LEU A 33 -9.35 0.63 9.81
N ARG A 34 -8.56 -0.07 10.65
CA ARG A 34 -7.28 -0.71 10.24
C ARG A 34 -7.39 -1.71 9.08
N GLY A 35 -8.60 -2.19 8.78
CA GLY A 35 -8.89 -3.09 7.66
C GLY A 35 -9.50 -2.39 6.44
N PHE A 36 -9.40 -1.07 6.32
CA PHE A 36 -9.89 -0.30 5.19
C PHE A 36 -8.74 0.29 4.37
N LEU A 37 -9.01 0.55 3.09
CA LEU A 37 -8.15 1.38 2.25
C LEU A 37 -8.07 2.80 2.81
N ASN A 38 -7.11 3.58 2.34
CA ASN A 38 -6.89 4.95 2.80
C ASN A 38 -8.06 5.90 2.49
N ASP A 39 -9.01 5.49 1.64
CA ASP A 39 -10.29 6.19 1.42
C ASP A 39 -11.29 6.01 2.58
N ARG A 40 -11.07 5.02 3.46
CA ARG A 40 -11.90 4.65 4.63
C ARG A 40 -13.30 4.14 4.27
N VAL A 41 -13.55 3.83 3.00
CA VAL A 41 -14.83 3.34 2.49
C VAL A 41 -14.72 1.86 2.12
N ASN A 42 -13.61 1.46 1.53
CA ASN A 42 -13.41 0.10 1.02
C ASN A 42 -12.67 -0.79 2.01
N ARG A 43 -13.19 -2.00 2.26
CA ARG A 43 -12.58 -2.97 3.18
C ARG A 43 -11.57 -3.86 2.46
N ILE A 44 -10.39 -4.00 3.05
CA ILE A 44 -9.35 -4.94 2.64
C ILE A 44 -9.74 -6.34 3.08
N MET A 45 -9.69 -7.28 2.14
CA MET A 45 -9.90 -8.70 2.40
C MET A 45 -8.56 -9.43 2.33
N GLY A 46 -8.10 -9.98 3.46
CA GLY A 46 -6.82 -10.67 3.54
C GLY A 46 -5.62 -9.70 3.48
N TYR A 47 -4.61 -10.05 2.69
CA TYR A 47 -3.37 -9.29 2.54
C TYR A 47 -2.86 -9.34 1.09
N GLY A 48 -2.14 -8.29 0.67
CA GLY A 48 -1.51 -8.24 -0.65
C GLY A 48 -0.29 -9.17 -0.74
N ILE A 49 -0.12 -9.83 -1.89
CA ILE A 49 0.99 -10.76 -2.15
C ILE A 49 1.79 -10.27 -3.37
N LEU A 50 3.09 -10.01 -3.18
CA LEU A 50 4.00 -9.70 -4.28
C LEU A 50 4.69 -10.99 -4.74
N ARG A 51 4.69 -11.26 -6.06
CA ARG A 51 5.33 -12.44 -6.67
C ARG A 51 6.28 -12.02 -7.77
N GLN A 52 7.37 -12.77 -7.96
CA GLN A 52 8.40 -12.50 -8.96
C GLN A 52 8.74 -13.78 -9.74
N VAL A 53 9.01 -13.63 -11.03
CA VAL A 53 9.55 -14.67 -11.91
C VAL A 53 10.96 -14.27 -12.34
N ARG A 54 11.85 -15.26 -12.50
CA ARG A 54 13.25 -15.09 -12.91
C ARG A 54 13.59 -16.11 -13.98
N ILE A 55 14.43 -15.73 -14.94
CA ILE A 55 14.99 -16.62 -15.93
C ILE A 55 16.39 -17.07 -15.48
N LYS A 56 16.80 -18.27 -15.88
CA LYS A 56 18.19 -18.73 -15.73
C LYS A 56 19.09 -17.91 -16.66
N GLU A 57 20.32 -17.68 -16.21
CA GLU A 57 21.42 -17.17 -17.05
C GLU A 57 21.80 -18.20 -18.13
#